data_AF-A0A436V7J2-F1
#
_entry.id   AF-A0A436V7J2-F1
#
_cell.length_a   1.000
_cell.length_b   1.000
_cell.length_c   1.000
_cell.angle_alpha   90.00
_cell.angle_beta   90.00
_cell.angle_gamma   90.00
#
_symmetry.space_group_name_H-M   'P 1'
#
loop_
_entity.id
_entity.type
_entity.pdbx_description
1 polymer ?
#
loop_
_entity_poly.entity_id
_entity_poly.type
_entity_poly.pdbx_seq_one_letter_code
_entity_poly.pdbx_strand_id
1 'polypeptide(L)'
;TSITIDGVRVVIDSGLSRLPRYEPASGLTRLETVRVSRASADQRAGRAGRTQAGVAIRLWRAEQTAALPAFTPPEILEADLSGLLLDCAAFGVADPTSLSFLDLPPVPALNEARALLVALHAIDDAGRLTDAGAAMRKLALPVRLAHMVAEAAATGHAMEAATLAVLLTERGLGGDGADLERRLMRFRTEKSPRAVSARQLAERLARQATPSAPRGEGQSAGAHLIHAWPDRVAKARGERGRFVLANGSGAMVDAAD
;
A
#
# COMPACT_ATOMS: atom_id res chain seq x y z
N THR A 1 -2.21 18.16 5.52
CA THR A 1 -1.50 19.44 5.76
C THR A 1 -0.02 19.14 5.94
N SER A 2 0.89 19.55 5.05
CA SER A 2 2.32 19.31 5.33
C SER A 2 3.31 20.31 4.72
N ILE A 3 2.87 21.20 3.82
CA ILE A 3 3.75 22.22 3.22
C ILE A 3 3.17 23.61 3.43
N THR A 4 4.04 24.52 3.87
CA THR A 4 3.82 25.97 3.86
C THR A 4 4.60 26.55 2.70
N ILE A 5 3.90 27.29 1.85
CA ILE A 5 4.50 27.98 0.70
C ILE A 5 4.33 29.46 1.01
N ASP A 6 5.44 30.18 1.10
CA ASP A 6 5.43 31.61 1.38
C ASP A 6 4.94 32.40 0.15
N GLY A 7 4.30 33.54 0.40
CA GLY A 7 3.81 34.43 -0.66
C GLY A 7 2.54 33.98 -1.37
N VAL A 8 1.92 32.85 -0.99
CA VAL A 8 0.64 32.43 -1.56
C VAL A 8 -0.49 33.37 -1.13
N ARG A 9 -1.09 34.06 -2.11
CA ARG A 9 -2.24 34.98 -1.92
C ARG A 9 -3.50 34.56 -2.64
N VAL A 10 -3.38 33.68 -3.63
CA VAL A 10 -4.50 33.19 -4.41
C VAL A 10 -4.45 31.67 -4.38
N VAL A 11 -5.56 31.06 -3.96
CA VAL A 11 -5.77 29.61 -3.99
C VAL A 11 -6.89 29.32 -4.96
N ILE A 12 -6.67 28.40 -5.89
CA ILE A 12 -7.71 27.86 -6.77
C ILE A 12 -7.98 26.43 -6.31
N ASP A 13 -9.19 26.16 -5.83
CA ASP A 13 -9.60 24.86 -5.29
C ASP A 13 -10.55 24.17 -6.29
N SER A 14 -10.12 23.01 -6.80
CA SER A 14 -10.94 22.17 -7.67
C SER A 14 -12.11 21.49 -6.94
N GLY A 15 -12.07 21.46 -5.61
CA GLY A 15 -13.05 20.75 -4.79
C GLY A 15 -12.92 19.24 -4.86
N LEU A 16 -11.81 18.72 -5.39
CA LEU A 16 -11.51 17.30 -5.49
C LEU A 16 -10.33 16.89 -4.61
N SER A 17 -10.35 15.63 -4.20
CA SER A 17 -9.33 14.95 -3.41
C SER A 17 -9.19 13.53 -3.93
N ARG A 18 -7.97 12.99 -3.87
CA ARG A 18 -7.69 11.59 -4.21
C ARG A 18 -7.39 10.84 -2.92
N LEU A 19 -8.26 9.89 -2.54
CA LEU A 19 -8.16 9.13 -1.29
C LEU A 19 -7.96 7.64 -1.57
N PRO A 20 -7.17 6.94 -0.74
CA PRO A 20 -7.15 5.49 -0.75
C PRO A 20 -8.50 4.92 -0.29
N ARG A 21 -8.92 3.83 -0.91
CA ARG A 21 -10.13 3.07 -0.61
C ARG A 21 -9.78 1.59 -0.69
N TYR A 22 -9.86 0.90 0.44
CA TYR A 22 -9.71 -0.54 0.50
C TYR A 22 -10.97 -1.23 -0.04
N GLU A 23 -10.77 -2.19 -0.92
CA GLU A 23 -11.82 -3.04 -1.46
C GLU A 23 -11.63 -4.47 -0.94
N PRO A 24 -12.42 -4.86 0.08
CA PRO A 24 -12.42 -6.19 0.67
C PRO A 24 -12.39 -7.37 -0.30
N ALA A 25 -13.30 -7.36 -1.28
CA ALA A 25 -13.49 -8.48 -2.19
C ALA A 25 -12.26 -8.77 -3.06
N SER A 26 -11.44 -7.77 -3.34
CA SER A 26 -10.22 -7.89 -4.14
C SER A 26 -8.93 -7.85 -3.29
N GLY A 27 -9.04 -7.45 -2.02
CA GLY A 27 -7.91 -7.18 -1.14
C GLY A 27 -6.98 -6.10 -1.69
N LEU A 28 -7.54 -5.11 -2.42
CA LEU A 28 -6.79 -4.04 -3.07
C LEU A 28 -7.16 -2.68 -2.51
N THR A 29 -6.17 -1.82 -2.32
CA THR A 29 -6.39 -0.39 -2.09
C THR A 29 -6.33 0.35 -3.42
N ARG A 30 -7.45 0.95 -3.82
CA ARG A 30 -7.52 1.82 -5.01
C ARG A 30 -7.52 3.29 -4.62
N LEU A 31 -7.15 4.14 -5.57
CA LEU A 31 -7.25 5.59 -5.40
C LEU A 31 -8.54 6.09 -6.03
N GLU A 32 -9.43 6.65 -5.22
CA GLU A 32 -10.70 7.23 -5.66
C GLU A 32 -10.63 8.75 -5.66
N THR A 33 -11.12 9.39 -6.72
CA THR A 33 -11.26 10.83 -6.80
C THR A 33 -12.64 11.21 -6.27
N VAL A 34 -12.68 11.86 -5.12
CA VAL A 34 -13.90 12.25 -4.41
C VAL A 34 -13.98 13.76 -4.24
N ARG A 35 -15.17 14.25 -3.87
CA ARG A 35 -15.33 15.63 -3.41
C ARG A 35 -14.61 15.83 -2.08
N VAL A 36 -14.01 17.01 -1.89
CA VAL A 36 -13.39 17.38 -0.63
C VAL A 36 -14.42 17.57 0.48
N SER A 37 -13.97 17.44 1.73
CA SER A 37 -14.74 17.89 2.87
C SER A 37 -14.76 19.41 3.00
N ARG A 38 -15.77 19.95 3.69
CA ARG A 38 -15.85 21.38 4.04
C ARG A 38 -14.62 21.80 4.83
N ALA A 39 -14.24 21.03 5.85
CA ALA A 39 -13.04 21.29 6.64
C ALA A 39 -11.77 21.35 5.77
N SER A 40 -11.62 20.45 4.79
CA SER A 40 -10.48 20.51 3.85
C SER A 40 -10.55 21.73 2.93
N ALA A 41 -11.72 22.09 2.41
CA ALA A 41 -11.89 23.27 1.55
C ALA A 41 -11.60 24.57 2.31
N ASP A 42 -11.99 24.65 3.57
CA ASP A 42 -11.71 25.80 4.44
C ASP A 42 -10.23 25.87 4.79
N GLN A 43 -9.59 24.73 5.08
CA GLN A 43 -8.14 24.66 5.28
C GLN A 43 -7.36 25.09 4.03
N ARG A 44 -7.82 24.71 2.83
CA ARG A 44 -7.22 25.14 1.55
C ARG A 44 -7.38 26.65 1.36
N ALA A 45 -8.57 27.19 1.60
CA ALA A 45 -8.83 28.62 1.50
C ALA A 45 -7.94 29.44 2.46
N GLY A 46 -7.75 28.97 3.70
CA GLY A 46 -6.89 29.62 4.69
C GLY A 46 -5.43 29.74 4.28
N ARG A 47 -4.95 28.97 3.29
CA ARG A 47 -3.59 29.11 2.75
C ARG A 47 -3.36 30.45 2.06
N ALA A 48 -4.39 31.05 1.47
CA ALA A 48 -4.31 32.36 0.82
C ALA A 48 -4.14 33.53 1.81
N GLY A 49 -4.50 33.33 3.08
CA GLY A 49 -4.54 34.38 4.11
C GLY A 49 -3.36 34.40 5.06
N ARG A 50 -2.26 33.69 4.76
CA ARG A 50 -1.16 33.49 5.72
C ARG A 50 -0.27 34.71 5.92
N THR A 51 0.09 35.40 4.84
CA THR A 51 1.01 36.54 4.88
C THR A 51 0.30 37.88 4.83
N GLN A 52 -0.88 37.94 4.21
CA GLN A 52 -1.73 39.11 4.07
C GLN A 52 -3.12 38.69 3.57
N ALA A 53 -4.02 39.65 3.38
CA ALA A 53 -5.32 39.40 2.75
C ALA A 53 -5.16 38.75 1.36
N GLY A 54 -5.84 37.63 1.16
CA GLY A 54 -5.81 36.83 -0.06
C GLY A 54 -7.20 36.33 -0.48
N VAL A 55 -7.24 35.60 -1.58
CA VAL A 55 -8.48 35.15 -2.24
C VAL A 55 -8.45 33.64 -2.45
N ALA A 56 -9.56 32.98 -2.15
CA ALA A 56 -9.79 31.57 -2.48
C ALA A 56 -10.89 31.44 -3.53
N ILE A 57 -10.54 30.93 -4.71
CA ILE A 57 -11.46 30.67 -5.81
C ILE A 57 -11.86 29.19 -5.75
N ARG A 58 -13.15 28.92 -5.58
CA ARG A 58 -13.71 27.57 -5.52
C ARG A 58 -14.34 27.23 -6.86
N LEU A 59 -13.90 26.14 -7.50
CA LEU A 59 -14.40 25.70 -8.82
C LEU A 59 -15.73 24.94 -8.73
N TRP A 60 -16.63 25.39 -7.86
CA TRP A 60 -18.00 24.88 -7.68
C TRP A 60 -18.91 26.01 -7.19
N ARG A 61 -20.23 25.87 -7.33
CA ARG A 61 -21.18 26.90 -6.91
C ARG A 61 -21.32 26.94 -5.38
N ALA A 62 -21.58 28.12 -4.83
CA ALA A 62 -21.64 28.32 -3.38
C ALA A 62 -22.63 27.35 -2.69
N GLU A 63 -23.77 27.09 -3.32
CA GLU A 63 -24.85 26.23 -2.82
C GLU A 63 -24.40 24.77 -2.66
N GLN A 64 -23.45 24.31 -3.50
CA GLN A 64 -22.92 22.95 -3.43
C GLN A 64 -22.02 22.73 -2.19
N THR A 65 -21.60 23.80 -1.50
CA THR A 65 -20.79 23.70 -0.27
C THR A 65 -21.57 23.01 0.86
N ALA A 66 -22.88 23.23 0.94
CA ALA A 66 -23.72 22.61 1.95
C ALA A 66 -23.82 21.09 1.79
N ALA A 67 -23.69 20.57 0.56
CA ALA A 67 -23.73 19.15 0.24
C ALA A 67 -22.38 18.44 0.45
N LEU A 68 -21.28 19.16 0.73
CA LEU A 68 -19.99 18.55 1.01
C LEU A 68 -20.00 17.90 2.41
N PRO A 69 -19.33 16.75 2.58
CA PRO A 69 -19.18 16.16 3.91
C PRO A 69 -18.44 17.13 4.83
N ALA A 70 -18.81 17.17 6.11
CA ALA A 70 -18.21 18.09 7.06
C ALA A 70 -16.69 17.86 7.21
N PHE A 71 -16.31 16.59 7.32
CA PHE A 71 -14.94 16.12 7.51
C PHE A 71 -14.60 15.03 6.50
N THR A 72 -13.30 14.85 6.24
CA THR A 72 -12.83 13.70 5.47
C THR A 72 -12.96 12.46 6.35
N PRO A 73 -13.49 11.33 5.82
CA PRO A 73 -13.55 10.11 6.61
C PRO A 73 -12.16 9.71 7.16
N PRO A 74 -12.09 9.23 8.41
CA PRO A 74 -10.86 8.70 8.99
C PRO A 74 -10.31 7.50 8.19
N GLU A 75 -8.99 7.46 8.01
CA GLU A 75 -8.32 6.39 7.25
C GLU A 75 -8.59 4.99 7.81
N ILE A 76 -8.69 4.86 9.15
CA ILE A 76 -8.95 3.58 9.82
C ILE A 76 -10.28 2.93 9.38
N LEU A 77 -11.22 3.71 8.86
CA LEU A 77 -12.51 3.19 8.38
C LEU A 77 -12.45 2.66 6.94
N GLU A 78 -11.38 2.99 6.20
CA GLU A 78 -11.34 2.83 4.75
C GLU A 78 -10.04 2.19 4.23
N ALA A 79 -9.09 1.89 5.11
CA ALA A 79 -7.80 1.32 4.80
C ALA A 79 -7.72 -0.19 5.07
N ASP A 80 -6.70 -0.83 4.49
CA ASP A 80 -6.29 -2.18 4.86
C ASP A 80 -5.77 -2.19 6.30
N LEU A 81 -6.41 -2.97 7.17
CA LEU A 81 -6.07 -3.05 8.59
C LEU A 81 -5.05 -4.14 8.94
N SER A 82 -4.52 -4.88 7.96
CA SER A 82 -3.56 -5.96 8.20
C SER A 82 -2.28 -5.46 8.88
N GLY A 83 -1.76 -4.29 8.48
CA GLY A 83 -0.61 -3.66 9.13
C GLY A 83 -0.90 -3.26 10.57
N LEU A 84 -2.04 -2.60 10.81
CA LEU A 84 -2.50 -2.23 12.15
C LEU A 84 -2.62 -3.46 13.06
N LEU A 85 -3.26 -4.52 12.58
CA LEU A 85 -3.48 -5.73 13.35
C LEU A 85 -2.16 -6.46 13.67
N LEU A 86 -1.19 -6.47 12.74
CA LEU A 86 0.14 -7.00 12.99
C LEU A 86 0.88 -6.21 14.09
N ASP A 87 0.78 -4.88 14.06
CA ASP A 87 1.35 -4.02 15.11
C ASP A 87 0.66 -4.21 16.46
N CYS A 88 -0.67 -4.34 16.50
CA CYS A 88 -1.41 -4.66 17.72
C CYS A 88 -0.97 -6.02 18.29
N ALA A 89 -0.88 -7.06 17.47
CA ALA A 89 -0.45 -8.38 17.91
C ALA A 89 0.97 -8.34 18.49
N ALA A 90 1.87 -7.57 17.87
CA ALA A 90 3.23 -7.37 18.38
C ALA A 90 3.29 -6.55 19.68
N PHE A 91 2.32 -5.68 19.91
CA PHE A 91 2.14 -4.97 21.17
C PHE A 91 1.48 -5.84 22.26
N GLY A 92 1.04 -7.05 21.93
CA GLY A 92 0.34 -7.96 22.86
C GLY A 92 -1.17 -7.77 22.90
N VAL A 93 -1.76 -7.09 21.91
CA VAL A 93 -3.20 -6.84 21.79
C VAL A 93 -3.78 -7.68 20.66
N ALA A 94 -4.51 -8.74 21.02
CA ALA A 94 -5.15 -9.63 20.04
C ALA A 94 -6.41 -9.03 19.42
N ASP A 95 -7.08 -8.12 20.13
CA ASP A 95 -8.30 -7.43 19.69
C ASP A 95 -8.11 -5.90 19.72
N PRO A 96 -7.89 -5.26 18.55
CA PRO A 96 -7.74 -3.81 18.48
C PRO A 96 -8.95 -3.03 18.99
N THR A 97 -10.16 -3.62 19.01
CA THR A 97 -11.35 -2.90 19.50
C THR A 97 -11.32 -2.65 21.01
N SER A 98 -10.42 -3.32 21.74
CA SER A 98 -10.16 -3.04 23.16
C SER A 98 -9.39 -1.72 23.40
N LEU A 99 -8.81 -1.13 22.35
CA LEU A 99 -8.07 0.13 22.42
C LEU A 99 -8.99 1.35 22.26
N SER A 100 -8.59 2.48 22.86
CA SER A 100 -9.34 3.74 22.79
C SER A 100 -9.03 4.54 21.52
N PHE A 101 -9.50 4.07 20.37
CA PHE A 101 -9.44 4.83 19.12
C PHE A 101 -10.47 5.98 19.09
N LEU A 102 -10.16 7.06 18.34
CA LEU A 102 -11.13 8.12 18.04
C LEU A 102 -12.32 7.57 17.24
N ASP A 103 -12.01 6.76 16.24
CA ASP A 103 -12.96 6.01 15.43
C ASP A 103 -12.55 4.55 15.48
N LEU A 104 -13.48 3.67 15.88
CA LEU A 104 -13.19 2.25 16.01
C LEU A 104 -12.94 1.62 14.63
N PRO A 105 -11.95 0.71 14.52
CA PRO A 105 -11.73 -0.04 13.28
C PRO A 105 -12.97 -0.87 12.93
N PRO A 106 -13.42 -0.88 11.66
CA PRO A 106 -14.58 -1.66 11.25
C PRO A 106 -14.36 -3.16 11.47
N VAL A 107 -15.30 -3.83 12.13
CA VAL A 107 -15.23 -5.29 12.41
C VAL A 107 -15.03 -6.13 11.15
N PRO A 108 -15.72 -5.88 10.02
CA PRO A 108 -15.47 -6.65 8.78
C PRO A 108 -14.03 -6.53 8.29
N ALA A 109 -13.46 -5.32 8.29
CA ALA A 109 -12.08 -5.08 7.87
C ALA A 109 -11.06 -5.73 8.82
N LEU A 110 -11.34 -5.75 10.13
CA LEU A 110 -10.52 -6.47 11.10
C LEU A 110 -10.55 -8.00 10.88
N ASN A 111 -11.72 -8.56 10.55
CA ASN A 111 -11.85 -9.98 10.29
C ASN A 111 -11.06 -10.39 9.03
N GLU A 112 -11.09 -9.57 7.98
CA GLU A 112 -10.29 -9.79 6.77
C GLU A 112 -8.79 -9.68 7.03
N ALA A 113 -8.38 -8.66 7.78
CA ALA A 113 -6.99 -8.50 8.22
C ALA A 113 -6.53 -9.72 9.03
N ARG A 114 -7.37 -10.23 9.94
CA ARG A 114 -7.08 -11.42 10.75
C ARG A 114 -6.95 -12.66 9.88
N ALA A 115 -7.91 -12.90 8.98
CA ALA A 115 -7.88 -14.03 8.06
C ALA A 115 -6.60 -14.02 7.21
N LEU A 116 -6.19 -12.85 6.72
CA LEU A 116 -4.94 -12.69 5.98
C LEU A 116 -3.72 -13.01 6.86
N LEU A 117 -3.63 -12.44 8.06
CA LEU A 117 -2.47 -12.68 8.93
C LEU A 117 -2.35 -14.14 9.38
N VAL A 118 -3.47 -14.82 9.62
CA VAL A 118 -3.48 -16.28 9.88
C VAL A 118 -3.01 -17.04 8.65
N ALA A 119 -3.50 -16.71 7.45
CA ALA A 119 -3.09 -17.38 6.21
C ALA A 119 -1.60 -17.17 5.86
N LEU A 120 -1.00 -16.06 6.31
CA LEU A 120 0.42 -15.77 6.19
C LEU A 120 1.23 -16.27 7.41
N HIS A 121 0.61 -17.04 8.31
CA HIS A 121 1.22 -17.53 9.55
C HIS A 121 1.85 -16.44 10.43
N ALA A 122 1.41 -15.19 10.30
CA ALA A 122 1.93 -14.04 11.04
C ALA A 122 1.38 -13.96 12.46
N ILE A 123 0.17 -14.51 12.67
CA ILE A 123 -0.46 -14.67 13.97
C ILE A 123 -1.02 -16.09 14.12
N ASP A 124 -1.14 -16.56 15.36
CA ASP A 124 -1.81 -17.82 15.69
C ASP A 124 -3.35 -17.65 15.76
N ASP A 125 -4.08 -18.76 15.97
CA ASP A 125 -5.55 -18.76 16.09
C ASP A 125 -6.06 -17.92 17.29
N ALA A 126 -5.21 -17.69 18.29
CA ALA A 126 -5.50 -16.82 19.42
C ALA A 126 -5.19 -15.34 19.13
N GLY A 127 -4.72 -15.01 17.93
CA GLY A 127 -4.36 -13.65 17.52
C GLY A 127 -3.02 -13.16 18.08
N ARG A 128 -2.16 -14.07 18.56
CA ARG A 128 -0.83 -13.74 19.07
C ARG A 128 0.20 -13.77 17.96
N LEU A 129 1.19 -12.88 18.05
CA LEU A 129 2.28 -12.79 17.08
C LEU A 129 3.13 -14.07 17.07
N THR A 130 3.42 -14.60 15.88
CA THR A 130 4.36 -15.72 15.67
C THR A 130 5.78 -15.22 15.41
N ASP A 131 6.77 -16.12 15.37
CA ASP A 131 8.13 -15.78 14.95
C ASP A 131 8.18 -15.25 13.50
N ALA A 132 7.36 -15.84 12.61
CA ALA A 132 7.20 -15.38 11.23
C ALA A 132 6.60 -13.96 11.20
N GLY A 133 5.54 -13.69 11.98
CA GLY A 133 4.96 -12.36 12.12
C GLY A 133 5.95 -11.34 12.69
N ALA A 134 6.78 -11.74 13.65
CA ALA A 134 7.83 -10.90 14.21
C ALA A 134 8.92 -10.58 13.17
N ALA A 135 9.27 -11.52 12.30
CA ALA A 135 10.18 -11.27 11.18
C ALA A 135 9.55 -10.31 10.16
N MET A 136 8.28 -10.53 9.79
CA MET A 136 7.53 -9.66 8.89
C MET A 136 7.47 -8.22 9.41
N ARG A 137 7.13 -8.02 10.69
CA ARG A 137 7.00 -6.69 11.30
C ARG A 137 8.29 -5.87 11.27
N LYS A 138 9.47 -6.51 11.33
CA LYS A 138 10.76 -5.81 11.22
C LYS A 138 10.96 -5.18 9.84
N LEU A 139 10.28 -5.73 8.83
CA LEU A 139 10.27 -5.21 7.47
C LEU A 139 9.15 -4.18 7.39
N ALA A 140 9.51 -2.89 7.29
CA ALA A 140 8.57 -1.79 7.13
C ALA A 140 7.91 -1.80 5.73
N LEU A 141 7.21 -2.89 5.42
CA LEU A 141 6.56 -3.21 4.16
C LEU A 141 5.09 -3.57 4.41
N PRO A 142 4.21 -3.42 3.40
CA PRO A 142 2.88 -4.02 3.43
C PRO A 142 2.98 -5.52 3.77
N VAL A 143 2.05 -6.02 4.59
CA VAL A 143 2.11 -7.36 5.20
C VAL A 143 2.43 -8.48 4.20
N ARG A 144 1.78 -8.49 3.03
CA ARG A 144 2.03 -9.49 1.99
C ARG A 144 3.45 -9.43 1.41
N LEU A 145 4.00 -8.23 1.24
CA LEU A 145 5.37 -8.03 0.79
C LEU A 145 6.38 -8.38 1.88
N ALA A 146 6.06 -8.07 3.14
CA ALA A 146 6.87 -8.48 4.29
C ALA A 146 6.95 -10.01 4.38
N HIS A 147 5.82 -10.70 4.22
CA HIS A 147 5.77 -12.16 4.17
C HIS A 147 6.64 -12.72 3.04
N MET A 148 6.49 -12.19 1.81
CA MET A 148 7.34 -12.61 0.68
C MET A 148 8.83 -12.47 0.95
N VAL A 149 9.26 -11.33 1.54
CA VAL A 149 10.68 -11.11 1.83
C VAL A 149 11.17 -12.02 2.97
N ALA A 150 10.34 -12.24 4.00
CA ALA A 150 10.68 -13.14 5.11
C ALA A 150 10.81 -14.61 4.64
N GLU A 151 9.86 -15.09 3.84
CA GLU A 151 9.89 -16.45 3.26
C GLU A 151 11.08 -16.64 2.32
N ALA A 152 11.34 -15.67 1.43
CA ALA A 152 12.49 -15.72 0.54
C ALA A 152 13.83 -15.67 1.29
N ALA A 153 13.87 -15.02 2.47
CA ALA A 153 15.07 -14.99 3.29
C ALA A 153 15.46 -16.38 3.85
N ALA A 154 14.47 -17.23 4.17
CA ALA A 154 14.71 -18.59 4.65
C ALA A 154 15.41 -19.48 3.60
N THR A 155 15.27 -19.15 2.31
CA THR A 155 15.86 -19.89 1.18
C THR A 155 17.03 -19.17 0.51
N GLY A 156 17.49 -18.05 1.07
CA GLY A 156 18.66 -17.32 0.55
C GLY A 156 18.37 -16.36 -0.60
N HIS A 157 17.14 -15.87 -0.72
CA HIS A 157 16.66 -14.97 -1.78
C HIS A 157 16.12 -13.63 -1.25
N ALA A 158 16.55 -13.22 -0.06
CA ALA A 158 16.10 -11.98 0.58
C ALA A 158 16.34 -10.75 -0.31
N MET A 159 17.45 -10.69 -1.05
CA MET A 159 17.80 -9.54 -1.88
C MET A 159 16.88 -9.41 -3.09
N GLU A 160 16.61 -10.51 -3.79
CA GLU A 160 15.71 -10.55 -4.94
C GLU A 160 14.29 -10.17 -4.53
N ALA A 161 13.78 -10.77 -3.46
CA ALA A 161 12.45 -10.47 -2.93
C ALA A 161 12.34 -9.02 -2.43
N ALA A 162 13.35 -8.50 -1.71
CA ALA A 162 13.34 -7.11 -1.26
C ALA A 162 13.41 -6.12 -2.43
N THR A 163 14.20 -6.43 -3.47
CA THR A 163 14.26 -5.63 -4.70
C THR A 163 12.90 -5.59 -5.39
N LEU A 164 12.22 -6.73 -5.47
CA LEU A 164 10.87 -6.82 -6.02
C LEU A 164 9.84 -6.08 -5.16
N ALA A 165 9.92 -6.20 -3.83
CA ALA A 165 9.04 -5.47 -2.92
C ALA A 165 9.16 -3.95 -3.14
N VAL A 166 10.40 -3.43 -3.21
CA VAL A 166 10.64 -2.00 -3.48
C VAL A 166 10.12 -1.58 -4.86
N LEU A 167 10.34 -2.41 -5.89
CA LEU A 167 9.82 -2.15 -7.24
C LEU A 167 8.29 -2.01 -7.24
N LEU A 168 7.59 -2.81 -6.42
CA LEU A 168 6.13 -2.82 -6.35
C LEU A 168 5.56 -1.66 -5.52
N THR A 169 6.30 -1.18 -4.51
CA THR A 169 5.86 -0.04 -3.69
C THR A 169 6.17 1.30 -4.34
N GLU A 170 7.25 1.39 -5.12
CA GLU A 170 7.71 2.62 -5.75
C GLU A 170 7.25 2.73 -7.21
N ARG A 171 6.27 3.60 -7.46
CA ARG A 171 5.75 3.85 -8.82
C ARG A 171 6.85 4.36 -9.77
N GLY A 172 6.86 3.82 -10.98
CA GLY A 172 7.74 4.23 -12.07
C GLY A 172 9.12 3.58 -12.09
N LEU A 173 9.53 2.87 -11.02
CA LEU A 173 10.81 2.14 -11.05
C LEU A 173 10.75 1.02 -12.10
N GLY A 174 11.79 0.94 -12.94
CA GLY A 174 11.86 -0.02 -14.03
C GLY A 174 10.90 0.24 -15.20
N GLY A 175 10.16 1.37 -15.18
CA GLY A 175 9.08 1.71 -16.11
C GLY A 175 7.71 1.20 -15.66
N ASP A 176 6.69 1.40 -16.51
CA ASP A 176 5.27 1.19 -16.18
C ASP A 176 4.63 -0.05 -16.86
N GLY A 177 5.45 -0.92 -17.48
CA GLY A 177 4.94 -2.12 -18.17
C GLY A 177 4.35 -3.19 -17.23
N ALA A 178 3.48 -4.05 -17.75
CA ALA A 178 2.87 -5.14 -16.97
C ALA A 178 3.87 -6.25 -16.60
N ASP A 179 4.89 -6.49 -17.43
CA ASP A 179 5.94 -7.49 -17.21
C ASP A 179 6.92 -7.05 -16.11
N LEU A 180 6.78 -7.66 -14.93
CA LEU A 180 7.60 -7.37 -13.76
C LEU A 180 9.06 -7.84 -13.91
N GLU A 181 9.34 -8.88 -14.71
CA GLU A 181 10.71 -9.33 -14.93
C GLU A 181 11.48 -8.32 -15.78
N ARG A 182 10.86 -7.79 -16.83
CA ARG A 182 11.44 -6.68 -17.62
C ARG A 182 11.66 -5.44 -16.77
N ARG A 183 10.69 -5.10 -15.91
CA ARG A 183 10.83 -3.97 -14.98
C ARG A 183 11.96 -4.17 -13.99
N LEU A 184 12.09 -5.36 -13.40
CA LEU A 184 13.21 -5.73 -12.53
C LEU A 184 14.56 -5.62 -13.26
N MET A 185 14.66 -6.13 -14.47
CA MET A 185 15.89 -6.08 -15.28
C MET A 185 16.33 -4.63 -15.52
N ARG A 186 15.38 -3.74 -15.87
CA ARG A 186 15.65 -2.31 -16.04
C ARG A 186 16.01 -1.64 -14.72
N PHE A 187 15.24 -1.88 -13.66
CA PHE A 187 15.48 -1.29 -12.35
C PHE A 187 16.87 -1.63 -11.80
N ARG A 188 17.37 -2.85 -12.04
CA ARG A 188 18.72 -3.28 -11.63
C ARG A 188 19.84 -2.45 -12.29
N THR A 189 19.63 -1.97 -13.51
CA THR A 189 20.66 -1.24 -14.28
C THR A 189 20.43 0.28 -14.31
N GLU A 190 19.26 0.75 -13.87
CA GLU A 190 18.89 2.16 -13.86
C GLU A 190 19.81 3.00 -12.96
N LYS A 191 20.36 4.10 -13.49
CA LYS A 191 21.34 4.94 -12.77
C LYS A 191 20.74 6.21 -12.16
N SER A 192 19.42 6.40 -12.23
CA SER A 192 18.78 7.58 -11.65
C SER A 192 19.04 7.64 -10.13
N PRO A 193 19.18 8.84 -9.52
CA PRO A 193 19.34 8.96 -8.07
C PRO A 193 18.23 8.24 -7.30
N ARG A 194 17.00 8.30 -7.81
CA ARG A 194 15.85 7.58 -7.26
C ARG A 194 16.06 6.07 -7.26
N ALA A 195 16.49 5.48 -8.39
CA ALA A 195 16.72 4.05 -8.47
C ALA A 195 17.87 3.58 -7.56
N VAL A 196 18.92 4.41 -7.43
CA VAL A 196 20.02 4.14 -6.49
C VAL A 196 19.52 4.11 -5.04
N SER A 197 18.77 5.12 -4.60
CA SER A 197 18.19 5.15 -3.25
C SER A 197 17.22 4.00 -3.00
N ALA A 198 16.43 3.62 -4.00
CA ALA A 198 15.52 2.48 -3.92
C ALA A 198 16.27 1.14 -3.77
N ARG A 199 17.38 0.92 -4.49
CA ARG A 199 18.21 -0.27 -4.29
C ARG A 199 18.86 -0.31 -2.92
N GLN A 200 19.33 0.82 -2.40
CA GLN A 200 19.85 0.89 -1.02
C GLN A 200 18.77 0.55 0.02
N LEU A 201 17.51 0.92 -0.23
CA LEU A 201 16.37 0.50 0.60
C LEU A 201 16.17 -1.02 0.54
N ALA A 202 16.18 -1.61 -0.67
CA ALA A 202 16.07 -3.06 -0.85
C ALA A 202 17.18 -3.81 -0.11
N GLU A 203 18.43 -3.34 -0.18
CA GLU A 203 19.54 -3.94 0.56
C GLU A 203 19.35 -3.86 2.09
N ARG A 204 18.81 -2.75 2.61
CA ARG A 204 18.51 -2.62 4.05
C ARG A 204 17.43 -3.61 4.48
N LEU A 205 16.36 -3.74 3.69
CA LEU A 205 15.28 -4.71 3.95
C LEU A 205 15.80 -6.15 3.91
N ALA A 206 16.63 -6.50 2.91
CA ALA A 206 17.22 -7.83 2.82
C ALA A 206 18.12 -8.16 4.04
N ARG A 207 18.94 -7.19 4.49
CA ARG A 207 19.77 -7.34 5.69
C ARG A 207 18.94 -7.48 6.98
N GLN A 208 17.79 -6.82 7.07
CA GLN A 208 16.86 -6.96 8.19
C GLN A 208 16.18 -8.34 8.20
N ALA A 209 15.87 -8.89 7.03
CA ALA A 209 15.24 -10.20 6.89
C ALA A 209 16.20 -11.34 7.25
N THR A 210 17.46 -11.27 6.80
CA THR A 210 18.52 -12.20 7.21
C THR A 210 19.89 -11.51 7.26
N PRO A 211 20.60 -11.52 8.41
CA PRO A 211 21.96 -10.96 8.52
C PRO A 211 23.02 -11.75 7.75
N SER A 212 22.79 -13.05 7.54
CA SER A 212 23.71 -13.94 6.82
C SER A 212 22.98 -14.55 5.63
N ALA A 213 23.38 -14.17 4.43
CA ALA A 213 22.76 -14.65 3.20
C ALA A 213 23.45 -15.94 2.73
N PRO A 214 22.80 -17.12 2.79
CA PRO A 214 23.00 -18.07 1.71
C PRO A 214 22.57 -17.39 0.41
N ARG A 215 23.35 -17.52 -0.65
CA ARG A 215 22.95 -17.08 -2.00
C ARG A 215 22.32 -18.28 -2.68
N GLY A 216 21.00 -18.33 -2.72
CA GLY A 216 20.30 -19.30 -3.55
C GLY A 216 20.44 -18.95 -5.03
N GLU A 217 20.31 -19.94 -5.91
CA GLU A 217 20.34 -19.72 -7.37
C GLU A 217 19.05 -19.06 -7.89
N GLY A 218 19.21 -18.15 -8.86
CA GLY A 218 18.21 -17.15 -9.26
C GLY A 218 16.78 -17.68 -9.43
N GLN A 219 15.90 -17.30 -8.51
CA GLN A 219 14.46 -17.49 -8.62
C GLN A 219 13.82 -16.40 -9.49
N SER A 220 12.73 -16.77 -10.18
CA SER A 220 11.94 -15.82 -10.97
C SER A 220 11.13 -14.88 -10.08
N ALA A 221 10.66 -13.77 -10.64
CA ALA A 221 9.76 -12.87 -9.91
C ALA A 221 8.48 -13.60 -9.45
N GLY A 222 7.96 -14.50 -10.30
CA GLY A 222 6.78 -15.31 -10.00
C GLY A 222 6.95 -16.21 -8.77
N ALA A 223 8.13 -16.82 -8.61
CA ALA A 223 8.44 -17.67 -7.46
C ALA A 223 8.40 -16.89 -6.13
N HIS A 224 8.78 -15.61 -6.13
CA HIS A 224 8.62 -14.77 -4.94
C HIS A 224 7.18 -14.30 -4.76
N LEU A 225 6.51 -13.89 -5.84
CA LEU A 225 5.14 -13.36 -5.78
C LEU A 225 4.13 -14.35 -5.21
N ILE A 226 4.36 -15.67 -5.35
CA ILE A 226 3.46 -16.69 -4.80
C ILE A 226 3.34 -16.58 -3.27
N HIS A 227 4.38 -16.12 -2.58
CA HIS A 227 4.34 -15.92 -1.13
C HIS A 227 3.50 -14.69 -0.76
N ALA A 228 3.44 -13.65 -1.60
CA ALA A 228 2.66 -12.45 -1.31
C ALA A 228 1.19 -12.60 -1.75
N TRP A 229 0.93 -13.20 -2.91
CA TRP A 229 -0.39 -13.26 -3.54
C TRP A 229 -0.71 -14.62 -4.18
N PRO A 230 -0.78 -15.70 -3.39
CA PRO A 230 -1.19 -17.00 -3.93
C PRO A 230 -2.61 -16.97 -4.51
N ASP A 231 -3.48 -16.12 -3.96
CA ASP A 231 -4.84 -15.84 -4.39
C ASP A 231 -4.94 -15.10 -5.74
N ARG A 232 -3.84 -14.56 -6.27
CA ARG A 232 -3.78 -13.82 -7.54
C ARG A 232 -3.07 -14.57 -8.67
N VAL A 233 -2.80 -15.86 -8.49
CA VAL A 233 -2.35 -16.70 -9.60
C VAL A 233 -3.44 -16.71 -10.68
N ALA A 234 -3.06 -16.36 -11.91
CA ALA A 234 -3.99 -16.09 -13.00
C ALA A 234 -3.91 -17.18 -14.06
N LYS A 235 -5.07 -17.64 -14.55
CA LYS A 235 -5.19 -18.55 -15.70
C LYS A 235 -5.87 -17.82 -16.86
N ALA A 236 -5.27 -17.88 -18.04
CA ALA A 236 -5.87 -17.29 -19.25
C ALA A 236 -7.27 -17.89 -19.50
N ARG A 237 -8.23 -17.03 -19.85
CA ARG A 237 -9.62 -17.42 -20.11
C ARG A 237 -10.21 -16.62 -21.26
N GLY A 238 -10.51 -17.32 -22.36
CA GLY A 238 -11.14 -16.72 -23.53
C GLY A 238 -10.15 -15.94 -24.38
N GLU A 239 -10.46 -14.67 -24.65
CA GLU A 239 -9.65 -13.80 -25.50
C GLU A 239 -8.27 -13.48 -24.90
N ARG A 240 -7.30 -13.16 -25.77
CA ARG A 240 -5.97 -12.70 -25.35
C ARG A 240 -6.11 -11.48 -24.43
N GLY A 241 -5.36 -11.50 -23.32
CA GLY A 241 -5.39 -10.45 -22.31
C GLY A 241 -6.41 -10.68 -21.20
N ARG A 242 -7.28 -11.70 -21.27
CA ARG A 242 -8.26 -12.01 -20.20
C ARG A 242 -7.86 -13.20 -19.35
N PHE A 243 -8.01 -13.05 -18.04
CA PHE A 243 -7.62 -14.04 -17.05
C PHE A 243 -8.68 -14.20 -15.96
N VAL A 244 -8.65 -15.36 -15.30
CA VAL A 244 -9.34 -15.60 -14.02
C VAL A 244 -8.29 -15.89 -12.96
N LEU A 245 -8.40 -15.20 -11.83
CA LEU A 245 -7.53 -15.37 -10.68
C LEU A 245 -7.97 -16.57 -9.82
N ALA A 246 -7.06 -17.10 -9.00
CA ALA A 246 -7.34 -18.21 -8.10
C ALA A 246 -8.47 -17.90 -7.09
N ASN A 247 -8.65 -16.63 -6.71
CA ASN A 247 -9.79 -16.18 -5.90
C ASN A 247 -11.12 -16.06 -6.68
N GLY A 248 -11.16 -16.41 -7.97
CA GLY A 248 -12.34 -16.39 -8.83
C GLY A 248 -12.63 -15.06 -9.54
N SER A 249 -11.90 -13.98 -9.20
CA SER A 249 -12.08 -12.68 -9.87
C SER A 249 -11.51 -12.66 -11.29
N GLY A 250 -12.03 -11.78 -12.14
CA GLY A 250 -11.53 -11.55 -13.48
C GLY A 250 -10.39 -10.52 -13.48
N ALA A 251 -9.36 -10.74 -14.30
CA ALA A 251 -8.28 -9.80 -14.53
C ALA A 251 -8.06 -9.58 -16.03
N MET A 252 -7.60 -8.38 -16.38
CA MET A 252 -7.28 -8.01 -17.75
C MET A 252 -5.91 -7.34 -17.83
N VAL A 253 -5.16 -7.68 -18.87
CA VAL A 253 -3.96 -6.97 -19.34
C VAL A 253 -4.17 -6.57 -20.80
N ASP A 254 -3.43 -5.59 -21.28
CA ASP A 254 -3.51 -5.17 -22.67
C ASP A 254 -3.25 -6.38 -23.60
N ALA A 255 -4.04 -6.52 -24.65
CA ALA A 255 -3.89 -7.62 -25.60
C ALA A 255 -2.56 -7.55 -26.37
N ALA A 256 -1.94 -6.37 -26.43
CA ALA A 256 -0.63 -6.15 -27.03
C ALA A 256 0.55 -6.58 -26.12
N ASP A 257 0.30 -6.76 -24.82
CA ASP A 257 1.29 -7.26 -23.85
C ASP A 257 1.38 -8.81 -23.82
#